data_AF-A0A1H1WFA7-F1
#
_entry.id   AF-A0A1H1WFA7-F1
#
_cell.length_a   1.000
_cell.length_b   1.000
_cell.length_c   1.000
_cell.angle_alpha   90.00
_cell.angle_beta   90.00
_cell.angle_gamma   90.00
#
_symmetry.space_group_name_H-M   'P 1'
#
loop_
_entity.id
_entity.type
_entity.pdbx_description
1 polymer ?
#
loop_
_entity_poly.entity_id
_entity_poly.type
_entity_poly.pdbx_seq_one_letter_code
_entity_poly.pdbx_strand_id
1 'polypeptide(L)'
;MGADAEIHVFDYQRYRTEVVPALVDLLRTGEPGPFLIAFFRDTAASHRMDFTARWPRMAAHLRTPPTDLARHCTWLGPDLRHRPEPWLGTPRADQRHDLVCPSRTCPERGHCLLHGDRAGAENVNILFEALVTACCLDRPQFVGRTQDPLDYWPLLDAWRVPAGDPLRRLLAALADRGAVLGYGFGVTEGVHGWLTEAETADLAHRLTALPLPRYEPTYEAMRDLHYVSMSRAAQARTAAPPPGPSWLEVSLSFVRTVAVIAAAENRAVLWGNDVGHDHWIDHFLD
;
A
#
# COMPACT_ATOMS: atom_id res chain seq x y z
N MET A 1 -6.70 11.39 -15.41
CA MET A 1 -5.65 11.88 -14.51
C MET A 1 -5.21 10.64 -13.75
N GLY A 2 -3.92 10.29 -13.81
CA GLY A 2 -3.41 9.06 -13.20
C GLY A 2 -3.46 9.19 -11.68
N ALA A 3 -3.66 8.06 -11.01
CA ALA A 3 -3.63 7.95 -9.56
C ALA A 3 -2.30 8.50 -9.01
N ASP A 4 -2.37 9.26 -7.92
CA ASP A 4 -1.23 9.88 -7.27
C ASP A 4 -0.54 8.86 -6.37
N ALA A 5 0.11 7.88 -7.00
CA ALA A 5 0.72 6.77 -6.28
C ALA A 5 2.09 7.14 -5.72
N GLU A 6 2.34 6.76 -4.49
CA GLU A 6 3.52 7.06 -3.71
C GLU A 6 4.24 5.76 -3.28
N ILE A 7 5.57 5.83 -3.18
CA ILE A 7 6.41 4.72 -2.72
C ILE A 7 7.21 5.17 -1.50
N HIS A 8 6.99 4.58 -0.34
CA HIS A 8 7.54 5.03 0.94
C HIS A 8 8.61 4.08 1.47
N VAL A 9 9.55 4.62 2.25
CA VAL A 9 10.33 3.82 3.20
C VAL A 9 9.40 3.38 4.32
N PHE A 10 9.47 2.10 4.71
CA PHE A 10 8.50 1.45 5.57
C PHE A 10 9.18 0.71 6.72
N ASP A 11 8.69 0.94 7.94
CA ASP A 11 9.06 0.18 9.15
C ASP A 11 8.28 -1.13 9.22
N TYR A 12 8.68 -2.10 8.39
CA TYR A 12 8.04 -3.42 8.38
C TYR A 12 8.19 -4.17 9.71
N GLN A 13 9.27 -3.90 10.45
CA GLN A 13 9.47 -4.46 11.77
C GLN A 13 8.38 -3.99 12.74
N ARG A 14 8.14 -2.68 12.83
CA ARG A 14 7.08 -2.14 13.68
C ARG A 14 5.70 -2.57 13.21
N TYR A 15 5.48 -2.61 11.90
CA TYR A 15 4.26 -3.13 11.31
C TYR A 15 3.93 -4.54 11.81
N ARG A 16 4.88 -5.48 11.70
CA ARG A 16 4.66 -6.88 12.06
C ARG A 16 4.58 -7.14 13.57
N THR A 17 5.20 -6.29 14.41
CA THR A 17 5.23 -6.49 15.86
C THR A 17 4.20 -5.69 16.64
N GLU A 18 3.72 -4.56 16.10
CA GLU A 18 2.76 -3.69 16.78
C GLU A 18 1.42 -3.64 16.03
N VAL A 19 1.44 -3.21 14.76
CA VAL A 19 0.21 -2.94 13.99
C VAL A 19 -0.57 -4.23 13.70
N VAL A 20 0.10 -5.25 13.14
CA VAL A 20 -0.56 -6.51 12.77
C VAL A 20 -1.16 -7.22 13.98
N PRO A 21 -0.41 -7.46 15.09
CA PRO A 21 -1.00 -8.10 16.27
C PRO A 21 -2.17 -7.32 16.85
N ALA A 22 -2.06 -5.99 16.91
CA ALA A 22 -3.13 -5.14 17.42
C ALA A 22 -4.42 -5.26 16.60
N LEU A 23 -4.32 -5.25 15.27
CA LEU A 23 -5.47 -5.44 14.38
C LEU A 23 -6.05 -6.84 14.44
N VAL A 24 -5.20 -7.87 14.47
CA VAL A 24 -5.66 -9.27 14.59
C VAL A 24 -6.40 -9.47 15.91
N ASP A 25 -5.85 -8.97 17.03
CA ASP A 25 -6.51 -9.05 18.33
C ASP A 25 -7.82 -8.28 18.33
N LEU A 26 -7.86 -7.09 17.73
CA LEU A 26 -9.08 -6.29 17.59
C LEU A 26 -10.21 -7.05 16.89
N LEU A 27 -9.90 -7.69 15.76
CA LEU A 27 -10.87 -8.44 14.96
C LEU A 27 -11.32 -9.73 15.67
N ARG A 28 -10.43 -10.31 16.48
CA ARG A 28 -10.66 -11.52 17.26
C ARG A 28 -11.42 -11.30 18.56
N THR A 29 -11.35 -10.13 19.18
CA THR A 29 -12.01 -9.88 20.48
C THR A 29 -13.13 -8.85 20.38
N GLY A 30 -13.12 -8.01 19.35
CA GLY A 30 -13.97 -6.82 19.28
C GLY A 30 -13.61 -5.76 20.32
N GLU A 31 -12.44 -5.87 20.95
CA GLU A 31 -11.95 -4.97 22.01
C GLU A 31 -10.55 -4.45 21.69
N PRO A 32 -10.30 -3.13 21.83
CA PRO A 32 -9.00 -2.56 21.53
C PRO A 32 -8.03 -2.85 22.68
N GLY A 33 -6.88 -3.43 22.34
CA GLY A 33 -5.79 -3.58 23.29
C GLY A 33 -5.16 -2.23 23.70
N PRO A 34 -4.22 -2.23 24.67
CA PRO A 34 -3.59 -1.00 25.18
C PRO A 34 -2.95 -0.12 24.10
N PHE A 35 -2.32 -0.73 23.10
CA PHE A 35 -1.72 -0.03 21.96
C PHE A 35 -2.76 0.78 21.17
N LEU A 36 -3.89 0.16 20.80
CA LEU A 36 -4.96 0.83 20.06
C LEU A 36 -5.68 1.88 20.90
N ILE A 37 -5.86 1.63 22.21
CA ILE A 37 -6.42 2.63 23.12
C ILE A 37 -5.55 3.88 23.16
N ALA A 38 -4.23 3.72 23.27
CA ALA A 38 -3.29 4.83 23.23
C ALA A 38 -3.36 5.57 21.89
N PHE A 39 -3.32 4.82 20.78
CA PHE A 39 -3.46 5.38 19.44
C PHE A 39 -4.75 6.20 19.27
N PHE A 40 -5.92 5.65 19.64
CA PHE A 40 -7.21 6.35 19.52
C PHE A 40 -7.27 7.63 20.34
N ARG A 41 -6.68 7.62 21.54
CA ARG A 41 -6.61 8.82 22.38
C ARG A 41 -5.74 9.90 21.74
N ASP A 42 -4.57 9.51 21.20
CA ASP A 42 -3.61 10.44 20.62
C ASP A 42 -4.16 11.04 19.31
N THR A 43 -4.83 10.24 18.48
CA THR A 43 -5.49 10.75 17.25
C THR A 43 -6.66 11.67 17.58
N ALA A 44 -7.47 11.36 18.60
CA ALA A 44 -8.56 12.22 19.04
C ALA A 44 -8.06 13.57 19.57
N ALA A 45 -6.97 13.57 20.36
CA ALA A 45 -6.36 14.79 20.88
C ALA A 45 -5.78 15.70 19.77
N SER A 46 -5.32 15.10 18.67
CA SER A 46 -4.79 15.85 17.53
C SER A 46 -5.87 16.43 16.60
N HIS A 47 -7.16 16.17 16.87
CA HIS A 47 -8.30 16.53 16.00
C HIS A 47 -8.19 16.01 14.55
N ARG A 48 -7.31 15.02 14.30
CA ARG A 48 -7.12 14.45 12.96
C ARG A 48 -8.20 13.42 12.63
N MET A 49 -8.53 12.55 13.59
CA MET A 49 -9.61 11.58 13.46
C MET A 49 -10.04 11.08 14.85
N ASP A 50 -11.34 11.14 15.12
CA ASP A 50 -11.90 10.62 16.36
C ASP A 50 -12.32 9.14 16.20
N PHE A 51 -11.32 8.25 16.28
CA PHE A 51 -11.57 6.82 16.39
C PHE A 51 -12.32 6.47 17.67
N THR A 52 -12.32 7.30 18.72
CA THR A 52 -13.07 7.01 19.95
C THR A 52 -14.59 7.09 19.72
N ALA A 53 -15.05 7.91 18.77
CA ALA A 53 -16.44 7.94 18.34
C ALA A 53 -16.79 6.84 17.30
N ARG A 54 -15.86 6.52 16.40
CA ARG A 54 -16.07 5.53 15.33
C ARG A 54 -15.96 4.08 15.83
N TRP A 55 -15.05 3.83 16.75
CA TRP A 55 -14.73 2.49 17.27
C TRP A 55 -15.91 1.79 17.96
N PRO A 56 -16.74 2.42 18.83
CA PRO A 56 -17.89 1.75 19.42
C PRO A 56 -18.87 1.16 18.39
N ARG A 57 -19.02 1.80 17.23
CA ARG A 57 -19.85 1.29 16.12
C ARG A 57 -19.22 0.07 15.47
N MET A 58 -17.91 0.09 15.21
CA MET A 58 -17.17 -1.08 14.70
C MET A 58 -17.19 -2.24 15.70
N ALA A 59 -16.95 -1.95 16.97
CA ALA A 59 -16.92 -2.94 18.04
C ALA A 59 -18.27 -3.66 18.19
N ALA A 60 -19.39 -2.94 18.01
CA ALA A 60 -20.72 -3.56 18.01
C ALA A 60 -20.87 -4.63 16.91
N HIS A 61 -20.26 -4.44 15.74
CA HIS A 61 -20.27 -5.42 14.64
C HIS A 61 -19.34 -6.62 14.92
N LEU A 62 -18.21 -6.39 15.60
CA LEU A 62 -17.21 -7.43 15.88
C LEU A 62 -17.55 -8.33 17.07
N ARG A 63 -18.36 -7.87 18.03
CA ARG A 63 -18.57 -8.59 19.30
C ARG A 63 -19.47 -9.82 19.19
N THR A 64 -20.21 -10.03 18.09
CA THR A 64 -21.16 -11.16 18.03
C THR A 64 -21.33 -11.75 16.63
N PRO A 65 -20.61 -12.83 16.28
CA PRO A 65 -19.43 -13.41 16.94
C PRO A 65 -18.08 -12.85 16.43
N PRO A 66 -17.02 -12.89 17.25
CA PRO A 66 -15.67 -12.47 16.87
C PRO A 66 -15.08 -13.32 15.73
N THR A 67 -14.16 -12.74 14.95
CA THR A 67 -13.50 -13.41 13.81
C THR A 67 -12.06 -13.82 14.12
N ASP A 68 -11.74 -15.11 14.04
CA ASP A 68 -10.35 -15.60 14.19
C ASP A 68 -9.67 -15.75 12.83
N LEU A 69 -9.20 -14.62 12.28
CA LEU A 69 -8.49 -14.59 11.00
C LEU A 69 -7.25 -15.47 11.01
N ALA A 70 -6.48 -15.49 12.11
CA ALA A 70 -5.24 -16.24 12.18
C ALA A 70 -5.47 -17.76 12.06
N ARG A 71 -6.59 -18.25 12.60
CA ARG A 71 -6.94 -19.67 12.55
C ARG A 71 -7.65 -20.08 11.27
N HIS A 72 -8.49 -19.22 10.72
CA HIS A 72 -9.46 -19.61 9.69
C HIS A 72 -9.27 -18.92 8.33
N CYS A 73 -8.57 -17.78 8.27
CA CYS A 73 -8.38 -17.06 7.03
C CYS A 73 -7.24 -17.68 6.20
N THR A 74 -7.58 -18.19 5.03
CA THR A 74 -6.61 -18.68 4.03
C THR A 74 -6.18 -17.60 3.05
N TRP A 75 -6.92 -16.49 3.00
CA TRP A 75 -6.73 -15.35 2.11
C TRP A 75 -5.64 -14.38 2.55
N LEU A 76 -5.37 -14.33 3.85
CA LEU A 76 -4.38 -13.43 4.43
C LEU A 76 -3.20 -14.22 4.98
N GLY A 77 -2.01 -13.66 4.81
CA GLY A 77 -0.81 -14.10 5.49
C GLY A 77 -0.79 -13.69 6.96
N PRO A 78 0.22 -14.18 7.71
CA PRO A 78 0.41 -13.82 9.13
C PRO A 78 0.69 -12.33 9.32
N ASP A 79 1.20 -11.67 8.29
CA ASP A 79 1.43 -10.23 8.17
C ASP A 79 0.28 -9.52 7.48
N LEU A 80 -0.92 -10.13 7.43
CA LEU A 80 -2.11 -9.61 6.76
C LEU A 80 -1.96 -9.31 5.26
N ARG A 81 -0.86 -9.73 4.63
CA ARG A 81 -0.73 -9.64 3.18
C ARG A 81 -1.75 -10.54 2.51
N HIS A 82 -2.39 -10.07 1.46
CA HIS A 82 -3.19 -10.89 0.57
C HIS A 82 -2.31 -12.00 -0.02
N ARG A 83 -2.77 -13.23 0.17
CA ARG A 83 -2.26 -14.41 -0.49
C ARG A 83 -3.20 -14.67 -1.66
N PRO A 84 -2.81 -14.28 -2.89
CA PRO A 84 -3.59 -14.74 -4.03
C PRO A 84 -3.62 -16.28 -3.95
N GLU A 85 -4.81 -16.86 -4.06
CA GLU A 85 -4.87 -18.24 -4.55
C GLU A 85 -4.09 -18.31 -5.88
N PRO A 86 -3.66 -19.49 -6.35
CA PRO A 86 -3.27 -19.67 -7.74
C PRO A 86 -4.50 -19.43 -8.64
N TRP A 87 -4.90 -18.16 -8.76
CA TRP A 87 -5.99 -17.69 -9.58
C TRP A 87 -5.44 -17.55 -11.00
N LEU A 88 -6.17 -18.13 -11.95
CA LEU A 88 -5.80 -18.34 -13.35
C LEU A 88 -5.85 -17.05 -14.21
N GLY A 89 -5.52 -15.89 -13.66
CA GLY A 89 -5.56 -14.64 -14.41
C GLY A 89 -5.05 -13.44 -13.62
N THR A 90 -4.51 -12.47 -14.35
CA THR A 90 -4.09 -11.16 -13.83
C THR A 90 -5.29 -10.48 -13.17
N PRO A 91 -5.22 -10.10 -11.88
CA PRO A 91 -6.18 -9.17 -11.30
C PRO A 91 -6.15 -7.91 -12.14
N ARG A 92 -7.31 -7.48 -12.65
CA ARG A 92 -7.40 -6.16 -13.25
C ARG A 92 -7.47 -5.14 -12.12
N ALA A 93 -6.78 -4.01 -12.29
CA ALA A 93 -6.82 -2.90 -11.33
C ALA A 93 -8.25 -2.43 -11.00
N ASP A 94 -9.21 -2.63 -11.92
CA ASP A 94 -10.63 -2.29 -11.74
C ASP A 94 -11.42 -3.22 -10.79
N GLN A 95 -10.87 -4.39 -10.42
CA GLN A 95 -11.54 -5.38 -9.56
C GLN A 95 -11.06 -5.34 -8.11
N ARG A 96 -10.06 -4.53 -7.78
CA ARG A 96 -9.43 -4.53 -6.46
C ARG A 96 -10.27 -3.82 -5.37
N HIS A 97 -11.19 -2.94 -5.76
CA HIS A 97 -12.08 -2.20 -4.85
C HIS A 97 -13.21 -3.03 -4.20
N ASP A 98 -13.40 -4.27 -4.64
CA ASP A 98 -14.49 -5.14 -4.19
C ASP A 98 -13.97 -6.49 -3.67
N LEU A 99 -12.72 -6.55 -3.19
CA LEU A 99 -12.11 -7.78 -2.68
C LEU A 99 -12.68 -8.18 -1.33
N VAL A 100 -13.92 -8.67 -1.36
CA VAL A 100 -14.49 -9.54 -0.34
C VAL A 100 -13.94 -10.94 -0.54
N CYS A 101 -13.71 -11.64 0.56
CA CYS A 101 -13.31 -13.03 0.50
C CYS A 101 -14.39 -13.87 -0.24
N PRO A 102 -14.06 -14.52 -1.38
CA PRO A 102 -15.00 -15.25 -2.22
C PRO A 102 -15.29 -16.64 -1.63
N SER A 103 -14.53 -17.07 -0.62
CA SER A 103 -14.63 -18.41 -0.05
C SER A 103 -16.04 -18.65 0.50
N ARG A 104 -16.75 -19.55 -0.18
CA ARG A 104 -18.09 -20.01 0.22
C ARG A 104 -18.04 -20.98 1.39
N THR A 105 -16.85 -21.52 1.70
CA THR A 105 -16.61 -22.55 2.72
C THR A 105 -15.82 -22.04 3.91
N CYS A 106 -15.50 -20.74 3.97
CA CYS A 106 -14.87 -20.13 5.14
C CYS A 106 -15.79 -20.30 6.36
N PRO A 107 -15.31 -20.87 7.48
CA PRO A 107 -16.12 -21.08 8.67
C PRO A 107 -16.55 -19.76 9.32
N GLU A 108 -15.80 -18.69 9.09
CA GLU A 108 -16.07 -17.35 9.63
C GLU A 108 -17.02 -16.52 8.75
N ARG A 109 -17.55 -17.09 7.65
CA ARG A 109 -18.28 -16.33 6.61
C ARG A 109 -19.47 -15.52 7.12
N GLY A 110 -20.14 -15.99 8.17
CA GLY A 110 -21.32 -15.32 8.73
C GLY A 110 -21.01 -14.07 9.56
N HIS A 111 -19.74 -13.81 9.87
CA HIS A 111 -19.36 -12.77 10.84
C HIS A 111 -18.01 -12.08 10.57
N CYS A 112 -17.20 -12.59 9.66
CA CYS A 112 -16.00 -11.92 9.18
C CYS A 112 -16.38 -10.64 8.41
N LEU A 113 -15.88 -9.49 8.85
CA LEU A 113 -16.13 -8.20 8.17
C LEU A 113 -15.62 -8.17 6.72
N LEU A 114 -14.68 -9.06 6.37
CA LEU A 114 -14.17 -9.21 5.00
C LEU A 114 -15.12 -10.04 4.11
N HIS A 115 -16.25 -10.50 4.65
CA HIS A 115 -17.32 -11.21 3.94
C HIS A 115 -18.59 -10.36 3.87
N GLY A 116 -18.79 -9.63 2.76
CA GLY A 116 -20.08 -9.06 2.38
C GLY A 116 -20.57 -7.84 3.18
N ASP A 117 -19.89 -7.45 4.25
CA ASP A 117 -20.12 -6.18 4.95
C ASP A 117 -19.12 -5.11 4.47
N ARG A 118 -19.53 -4.37 3.44
CA ARG A 118 -18.70 -3.31 2.85
C ARG A 118 -18.32 -2.24 3.87
N ALA A 119 -19.25 -1.85 4.75
CA ALA A 119 -19.00 -0.81 5.74
C ALA A 119 -18.02 -1.31 6.82
N GLY A 120 -18.14 -2.56 7.23
CA GLY A 120 -17.19 -3.22 8.12
C GLY A 120 -15.78 -3.26 7.54
N ALA A 121 -15.64 -3.73 6.30
CA ALA A 121 -14.35 -3.79 5.59
C ALA A 121 -13.71 -2.40 5.42
N GLU A 122 -14.49 -1.40 5.01
CA GLU A 122 -14.03 -0.01 4.87
C GLU A 122 -13.51 0.55 6.20
N ASN A 123 -14.21 0.33 7.30
CA ASN A 123 -13.77 0.80 8.60
C ASN A 123 -12.46 0.13 9.06
N VAL A 124 -12.27 -1.16 8.77
CA VAL A 124 -11.03 -1.88 9.06
C VAL A 124 -9.89 -1.36 8.18
N ASN A 125 -10.15 -1.09 6.91
CA ASN A 125 -9.20 -0.50 5.98
C ASN A 125 -8.73 0.88 6.44
N ILE A 126 -9.67 1.77 6.80
CA ILE A 126 -9.35 3.11 7.34
C ILE A 126 -8.47 3.01 8.58
N LEU A 127 -8.79 2.10 9.51
CA LEU A 127 -7.98 1.89 10.70
C LEU A 127 -6.59 1.32 10.36
N PHE A 128 -6.51 0.34 9.46
CA PHE A 128 -5.27 -0.26 9.00
C PHE A 128 -4.33 0.80 8.41
N GLU A 129 -4.86 1.58 7.48
CA GLU A 129 -4.09 2.59 6.76
C GLU A 129 -3.66 3.72 7.72
N ALA A 130 -4.54 4.18 8.63
CA ALA A 130 -4.18 5.14 9.67
C ALA A 130 -3.06 4.63 10.61
N LEU A 131 -3.10 3.36 11.01
CA LEU A 131 -2.05 2.77 11.84
C LEU A 131 -0.73 2.67 11.08
N VAL A 132 -0.76 2.25 9.82
CA VAL A 132 0.44 2.15 8.97
C VAL A 132 1.06 3.53 8.77
N THR A 133 0.27 4.54 8.38
CA THR A 133 0.77 5.90 8.16
C THR A 133 1.36 6.50 9.43
N ALA A 134 0.69 6.35 10.58
CA ALA A 134 1.14 6.96 11.83
C ALA A 134 2.28 6.21 12.54
N CYS A 135 2.34 4.88 12.39
CA CYS A 135 3.29 4.06 13.15
C CYS A 135 4.48 3.59 12.32
N CYS A 136 4.30 3.40 11.01
CA CYS A 136 5.24 2.67 10.18
C CYS A 136 5.86 3.48 9.06
N LEU A 137 5.33 4.66 8.76
CA LEU A 137 5.93 5.57 7.79
C LEU A 137 6.70 6.66 8.53
N ASP A 138 7.90 6.98 8.02
CA ASP A 138 8.67 8.12 8.51
C ASP A 138 7.98 9.44 8.10
N ARG A 139 8.52 10.59 8.55
CA ARG A 139 8.00 11.91 8.15
C ARG A 139 7.83 11.98 6.62
N PRO A 140 6.83 12.72 6.10
CA PRO A 140 6.60 12.84 4.67
C PRO A 140 7.90 13.21 3.94
N GLN A 141 8.44 12.27 3.19
CA GLN A 141 9.52 12.48 2.25
C GLN A 141 8.83 12.58 0.89
N PHE A 142 9.10 13.61 0.09
CA PHE A 142 8.53 13.66 -1.25
C PHE A 142 8.97 12.40 -2.01
N VAL A 143 8.05 11.49 -2.27
CA VAL A 143 8.37 10.18 -2.87
C VAL A 143 8.10 10.09 -4.36
N GLY A 144 7.64 11.18 -4.97
CA GLY A 144 7.37 11.26 -6.40
C GLY A 144 6.18 10.41 -6.80
N ARG A 145 5.37 10.92 -7.72
CA ARG A 145 4.26 10.13 -8.27
C ARG A 145 4.83 8.98 -9.08
N THR A 146 4.36 7.77 -8.80
CA THR A 146 4.70 6.55 -9.54
C THR A 146 3.48 6.05 -10.31
N GLN A 147 3.63 4.93 -11.03
CA GLN A 147 2.53 4.24 -11.70
C GLN A 147 2.19 2.98 -10.91
N ASP A 148 1.03 2.37 -11.19
CA ASP A 148 0.75 1.03 -10.69
C ASP A 148 1.93 0.11 -11.05
N PRO A 149 2.48 -0.68 -10.11
CA PRO A 149 3.63 -1.51 -10.39
C PRO A 149 3.42 -2.47 -11.58
N LEU A 150 2.18 -2.86 -11.89
CA LEU A 150 1.85 -3.70 -13.05
C LEU A 150 1.94 -2.95 -14.39
N ASP A 151 1.77 -1.62 -14.40
CA ASP A 151 1.88 -0.80 -15.62
C ASP A 151 3.31 -0.76 -16.17
N TYR A 152 4.30 -1.23 -15.41
CA TYR A 152 5.67 -1.37 -15.88
C TYR A 152 5.90 -2.57 -16.81
N TRP A 153 4.93 -3.48 -16.97
CA TRP A 153 5.14 -4.72 -17.74
C TRP A 153 5.57 -4.47 -19.19
N PRO A 154 4.94 -3.56 -19.96
CA PRO A 154 5.38 -3.26 -21.31
C PRO A 154 6.82 -2.73 -21.38
N LEU A 155 7.24 -1.97 -20.37
CA LEU A 155 8.61 -1.45 -20.28
C LEU A 155 9.61 -2.59 -20.01
N LEU A 156 9.28 -3.50 -19.09
CA LEU A 156 10.07 -4.69 -18.81
C LEU A 156 10.16 -5.63 -20.03
N ASP A 157 9.07 -5.79 -20.77
CA ASP A 157 9.03 -6.56 -22.02
C ASP A 157 9.93 -5.93 -23.09
N ALA A 158 9.89 -4.60 -23.24
CA ALA A 158 10.75 -3.87 -24.18
C ALA A 158 12.24 -4.05 -23.86
N TRP A 159 12.60 -4.14 -22.56
CA TRP A 159 13.95 -4.46 -22.11
C TRP A 159 14.26 -5.95 -22.04
N ARG A 160 13.35 -6.81 -22.52
CA ARG A 160 13.51 -8.27 -22.56
C ARG A 160 13.73 -8.90 -21.18
N VAL A 161 13.17 -8.31 -20.13
CA VAL A 161 13.15 -8.93 -18.78
C VAL A 161 12.22 -10.15 -18.82
N PRO A 162 12.70 -11.36 -18.52
CA PRO A 162 11.89 -12.58 -18.63
C PRO A 162 10.59 -12.52 -17.82
N ALA A 163 9.54 -13.20 -18.29
CA ALA A 163 8.26 -13.29 -17.56
C ALA A 163 8.41 -13.96 -16.18
N GLY A 164 9.38 -14.88 -16.03
CA GLY A 164 9.72 -15.53 -14.77
C GLY A 164 10.74 -14.77 -13.91
N ASP A 165 11.14 -13.56 -14.29
CA ASP A 165 12.10 -12.79 -13.49
C ASP A 165 11.49 -12.40 -12.13
N PRO A 166 12.19 -12.64 -11.00
CA PRO A 166 11.71 -12.24 -9.68
C PRO A 166 11.34 -10.76 -9.54
N LEU A 167 11.91 -9.86 -10.35
CA LEU A 167 11.52 -8.44 -10.38
C LEU A 167 10.01 -8.27 -10.56
N ARG A 168 9.40 -9.03 -11.48
CA ARG A 168 7.95 -8.96 -11.74
C ARG A 168 7.15 -9.39 -10.52
N ARG A 169 7.61 -10.40 -9.78
CA ARG A 169 6.96 -10.82 -8.54
C ARG A 169 7.06 -9.76 -7.45
N LEU A 170 8.19 -9.05 -7.34
CA LEU A 170 8.38 -7.98 -6.37
C LEU A 170 7.49 -6.77 -6.68
N LEU A 171 7.39 -6.37 -7.96
CA LEU A 171 6.47 -5.31 -8.38
C LEU A 171 5.01 -5.71 -8.16
N ALA A 172 4.62 -6.94 -8.52
CA ALA A 172 3.27 -7.45 -8.23
C ALA A 172 2.97 -7.47 -6.72
N ALA A 173 3.96 -7.81 -5.88
CA ALA A 173 3.81 -7.75 -4.43
C ALA A 173 3.54 -6.33 -3.91
N LEU A 174 4.15 -5.29 -4.49
CA LEU A 174 3.83 -3.90 -4.19
C LEU A 174 2.42 -3.50 -4.62
N ALA A 175 1.88 -4.11 -5.66
CA ALA A 175 0.55 -3.79 -6.17
C ALA A 175 -0.59 -4.54 -5.45
N ASP A 176 -0.33 -5.73 -4.91
CA ASP A 176 -1.40 -6.66 -4.53
C ASP A 176 -1.39 -7.12 -3.05
N ARG A 177 -0.36 -6.85 -2.25
CA ARG A 177 -0.30 -7.38 -0.86
C ARG A 177 -1.35 -6.76 0.07
N GLY A 178 -1.68 -5.51 -0.14
CA GLY A 178 -2.74 -4.79 0.56
C GLY A 178 -4.12 -5.01 -0.04
N ALA A 179 -4.29 -5.83 -1.08
CA ALA A 179 -5.53 -5.87 -1.87
C ALA A 179 -6.82 -6.10 -1.06
N VAL A 180 -6.76 -6.76 0.10
CA VAL A 180 -7.94 -7.05 0.95
C VAL A 180 -8.18 -6.00 2.04
N LEU A 181 -7.12 -5.44 2.62
CA LEU A 181 -7.20 -4.56 3.80
C LEU A 181 -6.72 -3.15 3.57
N GLY A 182 -5.94 -2.92 2.53
CA GLY A 182 -5.30 -1.66 2.21
C GLY A 182 -5.80 -1.03 0.91
N TYR A 183 -6.50 -1.79 0.05
CA TYR A 183 -7.07 -1.26 -1.19
C TYR A 183 -8.35 -0.48 -0.94
N GLY A 184 -8.45 0.66 -1.62
CA GLY A 184 -9.43 1.70 -1.40
C GLY A 184 -10.90 1.29 -1.31
N PHE A 185 -11.56 1.84 -0.30
CA PHE A 185 -13.01 2.02 -0.24
C PHE A 185 -13.35 3.51 -0.38
N GLY A 186 -14.18 3.87 -1.36
CA GLY A 186 -14.58 5.26 -1.59
C GLY A 186 -13.62 6.01 -2.50
N VAL A 187 -13.02 7.10 -2.02
CA VAL A 187 -12.16 8.01 -2.82
C VAL A 187 -10.67 7.88 -2.55
N THR A 188 -10.26 7.19 -1.48
CA THR A 188 -8.85 6.91 -1.20
C THR A 188 -8.48 5.57 -1.81
N GLU A 189 -7.29 5.46 -2.40
CA GLU A 189 -6.81 4.20 -2.99
C GLU A 189 -5.94 3.38 -1.99
N GLY A 190 -5.37 4.03 -0.98
CA GLY A 190 -4.84 3.42 0.25
C GLY A 190 -3.49 2.68 0.10
N VAL A 191 -3.20 1.76 1.02
CA VAL A 191 -1.97 0.94 1.01
C VAL A 191 -2.14 -0.28 0.09
N HIS A 192 -1.54 -0.28 -1.10
CA HIS A 192 -1.73 -1.40 -2.03
C HIS A 192 -0.79 -2.58 -1.76
N GLY A 193 0.40 -2.33 -1.21
CA GLY A 193 1.34 -3.41 -0.91
C GLY A 193 2.68 -2.93 -0.39
N TRP A 194 3.47 -3.87 0.09
CA TRP A 194 4.76 -3.59 0.72
C TRP A 194 5.72 -4.74 0.49
N LEU A 195 7.02 -4.48 0.57
CA LEU A 195 8.05 -5.51 0.59
C LEU A 195 8.60 -5.71 2.00
N THR A 196 9.22 -6.85 2.24
CA THR A 196 10.13 -7.03 3.39
C THR A 196 11.49 -6.39 3.11
N GLU A 197 12.34 -6.25 4.11
CA GLU A 197 13.69 -5.69 3.97
C GLU A 197 14.52 -6.46 2.92
N ALA A 198 14.47 -7.79 2.96
CA ALA A 198 15.20 -8.64 2.02
C ALA A 198 14.66 -8.51 0.58
N GLU A 199 13.34 -8.39 0.43
CA GLU A 199 12.70 -8.19 -0.88
C GLU A 199 12.98 -6.78 -1.43
N THR A 200 13.04 -5.77 -0.57
CA THR A 200 13.44 -4.41 -0.93
C THR A 200 14.88 -4.39 -1.45
N ALA A 201 15.80 -5.09 -0.78
CA ALA A 201 17.18 -5.21 -1.25
C ALA A 201 17.26 -5.91 -2.62
N ASP A 202 16.50 -6.99 -2.84
CA ASP A 202 16.43 -7.68 -4.14
C ASP A 202 15.81 -6.77 -5.22
N LEU A 203 14.76 -6.02 -4.88
CA LEU A 203 14.15 -5.03 -5.79
C LEU A 203 15.17 -3.95 -6.19
N ALA A 204 15.85 -3.36 -5.21
CA ALA A 204 16.86 -2.32 -5.43
C ALA A 204 17.99 -2.80 -6.33
N HIS A 205 18.51 -4.02 -6.07
CA HIS A 205 19.55 -4.63 -6.88
C HIS A 205 19.11 -4.82 -8.33
N ARG A 206 17.93 -5.41 -8.56
CA ARG A 206 17.41 -5.70 -9.90
C ARG A 206 17.12 -4.44 -10.69
N LEU A 207 16.44 -3.46 -10.09
CA LEU A 207 16.14 -2.20 -10.75
C LEU A 207 17.42 -1.39 -11.05
N THR A 208 18.46 -1.54 -10.24
CA THR A 208 19.76 -0.91 -10.51
C THR A 208 20.45 -1.47 -11.75
N ALA A 209 20.14 -2.69 -12.18
CA ALA A 209 20.70 -3.28 -13.41
C ALA A 209 19.97 -2.81 -14.69
N LEU A 210 18.78 -2.21 -14.57
CA LEU A 210 17.99 -1.76 -15.71
C LEU A 210 18.49 -0.41 -16.29
N PRO A 211 18.22 -0.12 -17.57
CA PRO A 211 18.61 1.15 -18.22
C PRO A 211 17.68 2.30 -17.84
N LEU A 212 17.35 2.42 -16.55
CA LEU A 212 16.52 3.48 -15.98
C LEU A 212 17.30 4.81 -15.91
N PRO A 213 16.63 5.97 -16.05
CA PRO A 213 17.22 7.30 -15.82
C PRO A 213 18.07 7.34 -14.55
N ARG A 214 19.26 7.93 -14.62
CA ARG A 214 20.20 8.01 -13.49
C ARG A 214 20.26 9.43 -12.97
N TYR A 215 20.26 9.54 -11.66
CA TYR A 215 20.40 10.76 -10.88
C TYR A 215 20.90 10.35 -9.49
N GLU A 216 21.34 11.33 -8.70
CA GLU A 216 21.75 11.06 -7.31
C GLU A 216 20.59 10.40 -6.55
N PRO A 217 20.83 9.34 -5.75
CA PRO A 217 19.76 8.62 -5.05
C PRO A 217 19.27 9.41 -3.81
N THR A 218 18.76 10.62 -4.04
CA THR A 218 18.22 11.52 -3.01
C THR A 218 16.81 11.96 -3.40
N TYR A 219 16.00 12.31 -2.40
CA TYR A 219 14.65 12.84 -2.62
C TYR A 219 14.65 14.17 -3.39
N GLU A 220 15.69 14.99 -3.21
CA GLU A 220 15.84 16.26 -3.91
C GLU A 220 16.05 16.04 -5.42
N ALA A 221 17.01 15.19 -5.81
CA ALA A 221 17.25 14.89 -7.21
C ALA A 221 16.04 14.22 -7.89
N MET A 222 15.31 13.38 -7.14
CA MET A 222 14.07 12.77 -7.61
C MET A 222 12.98 13.81 -7.87
N ARG A 223 12.82 14.77 -6.96
CA ARG A 223 11.87 15.88 -7.09
C ARG A 223 12.18 16.76 -8.30
N ASP A 224 13.46 17.07 -8.52
CA ASP A 224 13.87 17.85 -9.68
C ASP A 224 13.55 17.12 -10.99
N LEU A 225 13.84 15.82 -11.06
CA LEU A 225 13.50 14.99 -12.22
C LEU A 225 11.98 14.90 -12.43
N HIS A 226 11.20 14.81 -11.35
CA HIS A 226 9.74 14.84 -11.41
C HIS A 226 9.23 16.13 -12.07
N TYR A 227 9.68 17.29 -11.62
CA TYR A 227 9.27 18.58 -12.19
C TYR A 227 9.65 18.74 -13.66
N VAL A 228 10.86 18.32 -14.03
CA VAL A 228 11.30 18.33 -15.44
C VAL A 228 10.40 17.43 -16.29
N SER A 229 10.05 16.25 -15.78
CA SER A 229 9.23 15.27 -16.50
C SER A 229 7.78 15.74 -16.66
N MET A 230 7.19 16.31 -15.61
CA MET A 230 5.85 16.93 -15.67
C MET A 230 5.79 18.10 -16.64
N SER A 231 6.83 18.95 -16.65
CA SER A 231 6.94 20.07 -17.59
C SER A 231 7.00 19.58 -19.04
N ARG A 232 7.77 18.51 -19.31
CA ARG A 232 7.81 17.87 -20.64
C ARG A 232 6.48 17.25 -21.03
N ALA A 233 5.81 16.57 -20.11
CA ALA A 233 4.50 15.97 -20.35
C ALA A 233 3.45 17.05 -20.70
N ALA A 234 3.48 18.20 -20.03
CA ALA A 234 2.63 19.34 -20.35
C ALA A 234 2.90 19.89 -21.77
N GLN A 235 4.18 20.01 -22.16
CA GLN A 235 4.58 20.44 -23.51
C GLN A 235 4.16 19.43 -24.60
N ALA A 236 4.25 18.13 -24.31
CA ALA A 236 3.83 17.06 -25.23
C ALA A 236 2.32 17.06 -25.54
N ARG A 237 1.49 17.74 -24.72
CA ARG A 237 0.05 17.91 -25.00
C ARG A 237 -0.21 18.96 -26.08
N THR A 238 0.75 19.84 -26.34
CA THR A 238 0.63 20.95 -27.31
C THR A 238 1.55 20.78 -28.51
N ALA A 239 2.55 19.92 -28.45
CA ALA A 239 3.52 19.63 -29.52
C ALA A 239 3.99 18.17 -29.46
N ALA A 240 4.79 17.73 -30.45
CA ALA A 240 5.45 16.42 -30.37
C ALA A 240 6.29 16.32 -29.08
N PRO A 241 6.27 15.17 -28.37
CA PRO A 241 7.00 15.01 -27.13
C PRO A 241 8.51 15.23 -27.37
N PRO A 242 9.18 16.06 -26.56
CA PRO A 242 10.61 16.24 -26.68
C PRO A 242 11.34 14.91 -26.43
N PRO A 243 12.51 14.69 -27.06
CA PRO A 243 13.31 13.49 -26.81
C PRO A 243 13.67 13.39 -25.32
N GLY A 244 13.49 12.20 -24.75
CA GLY A 244 13.77 11.95 -23.35
C GLY A 244 13.14 10.65 -22.85
N PRO A 245 13.41 10.27 -21.59
CA PRO A 245 12.79 9.11 -20.98
C PRO A 245 11.28 9.34 -20.88
N SER A 246 10.53 8.27 -21.12
CA SER A 246 9.10 8.19 -20.89
C SER A 246 8.78 8.36 -19.41
N TRP A 247 7.53 8.71 -19.11
CA TRP A 247 7.06 8.77 -17.72
C TRP A 247 7.13 7.42 -17.00
N LEU A 248 6.97 6.29 -17.70
CA LEU A 248 7.15 4.95 -17.13
C LEU A 248 8.59 4.73 -16.68
N GLU A 249 9.57 5.14 -17.49
CA GLU A 249 10.99 5.03 -17.13
C GLU A 249 11.34 5.94 -15.95
N VAL A 250 10.82 7.17 -15.93
CA VAL A 250 11.03 8.11 -14.84
C VAL A 250 10.40 7.59 -13.55
N SER A 251 9.13 7.20 -13.56
CA SER A 251 8.46 6.68 -12.36
C SER A 251 9.07 5.39 -11.82
N LEU A 252 9.46 4.44 -12.69
CA LEU A 252 10.16 3.23 -12.24
C LEU A 252 11.55 3.57 -11.65
N SER A 253 12.18 4.65 -12.11
CA SER A 253 13.43 5.13 -11.52
C SER A 253 13.22 5.70 -10.11
N PHE A 254 12.04 6.26 -9.80
CA PHE A 254 11.67 6.68 -8.44
C PHE A 254 11.55 5.47 -7.51
N VAL A 255 10.84 4.42 -7.94
CA VAL A 255 10.75 3.15 -7.20
C VAL A 255 12.15 2.58 -6.92
N ARG A 256 13.04 2.58 -7.92
CA ARG A 256 14.44 2.18 -7.74
C ARG A 256 15.13 3.02 -6.66
N THR A 257 15.04 4.34 -6.74
CA THR A 257 15.75 5.24 -5.82
C THR A 257 15.26 5.04 -4.38
N VAL A 258 13.95 4.96 -4.16
CA VAL A 258 13.40 4.72 -2.81
C VAL A 258 13.77 3.33 -2.30
N ALA A 259 13.74 2.29 -3.15
CA ALA A 259 14.22 0.97 -2.78
C ALA A 259 15.71 0.95 -2.42
N VAL A 260 16.55 1.72 -3.12
CA VAL A 260 17.99 1.84 -2.81
C VAL A 260 18.21 2.53 -1.46
N ILE A 261 17.50 3.63 -1.18
CA ILE A 261 17.56 4.32 0.11
C ILE A 261 17.12 3.36 1.23
N ALA A 262 15.94 2.74 1.10
CA ALA A 262 15.42 1.80 2.08
C ALA A 262 16.38 0.60 2.30
N ALA A 263 16.92 0.02 1.23
CA ALA A 263 17.86 -1.10 1.33
C ALA A 263 19.16 -0.72 2.05
N ALA A 264 19.69 0.48 1.82
CA ALA A 264 20.88 0.98 2.51
C ALA A 264 20.65 1.13 4.03
N GLU A 265 19.42 1.39 4.44
CA GLU A 265 19.00 1.54 5.84
C GLU A 265 18.46 0.22 6.44
N ASN A 266 18.47 -0.88 5.68
CA ASN A 266 17.83 -2.16 6.04
C ASN A 266 16.36 -1.98 6.44
N ARG A 267 15.62 -1.24 5.60
CA ARG A 267 14.20 -0.92 5.74
C ARG A 267 13.40 -1.55 4.59
N ALA A 268 12.10 -1.62 4.79
CA ALA A 268 11.17 -2.06 3.76
C ALA A 268 10.72 -0.91 2.85
N VAL A 269 10.00 -1.22 1.77
CA VAL A 269 9.24 -0.24 1.00
C VAL A 269 7.76 -0.57 0.99
N LEU A 270 6.91 0.46 0.93
CA LEU A 270 5.46 0.38 0.82
C LEU A 270 5.00 1.21 -0.36
N TRP A 271 4.06 0.71 -1.15
CA TRP A 271 3.43 1.43 -2.24
C TRP A 271 1.96 1.64 -1.91
N GLY A 272 1.46 2.85 -2.16
CA GLY A 272 0.05 3.18 -1.97
C GLY A 272 -0.31 4.53 -2.58
N ASN A 273 -1.60 4.86 -2.58
CA ASN A 273 -2.13 6.14 -3.03
C ASN A 273 -2.80 6.84 -1.84
N ASP A 274 -2.65 8.16 -1.76
CA ASP A 274 -3.17 8.97 -0.64
C ASP A 274 -2.64 8.51 0.74
N VAL A 275 -1.55 7.74 0.77
CA VAL A 275 -0.93 7.23 1.99
C VAL A 275 0.00 8.30 2.57
N GLY A 276 -0.58 9.35 3.12
CA GLY A 276 0.18 10.46 3.68
C GLY A 276 -0.55 11.16 4.80
N HIS A 277 0.18 11.51 5.87
CA HIS A 277 -0.38 12.13 7.07
C HIS A 277 -1.29 13.34 6.81
N ASP A 278 -1.04 14.06 5.72
CA ASP A 278 -1.75 15.28 5.34
C ASP A 278 -3.05 14.99 4.57
N HIS A 279 -3.10 13.92 3.75
CA HIS A 279 -4.29 13.54 2.96
C HIS A 279 -5.46 13.09 3.86
N TRP A 280 -5.15 12.47 4.99
CA TRP A 280 -6.14 11.97 5.95
C TRP A 280 -6.96 13.06 6.65
N ILE A 281 -6.38 14.25 6.83
CA ILE A 281 -7.01 15.33 7.57
C ILE A 281 -8.16 15.94 6.76
N ASP A 282 -8.00 16.02 5.43
CA ASP A 282 -8.94 16.72 4.56
C ASP A 282 -10.15 15.85 4.16
N HIS A 283 -10.04 14.52 4.20
CA HIS A 283 -11.07 13.61 3.65
C HIS A 283 -12.08 13.06 4.66
N PHE A 284 -11.83 13.16 5.97
CA PHE A 284 -12.65 12.49 6.99
C PHE A 284 -13.25 13.43 8.06
N LEU A 285 -13.16 14.75 7.83
CA LEU A 285 -13.73 15.79 8.71
C LEU A 285 -15.09 16.34 8.26
N ASP A 286 -15.68 15.78 7.20
CA ASP A 286 -17.06 16.06 6.74
C ASP A 286 -18.03 14.93 7.13
#